data_AF-A0A267FWY5-F1
#
_entry.id   AF-A0A267FWY5-F1
#
_cell.length_a   1.000
_cell.length_b   1.000
_cell.length_c   1.000
_cell.angle_alpha   90.00
_cell.angle_beta   90.00
_cell.angle_gamma   90.00
#
_symmetry.space_group_name_H-M   'P 1'
#
loop_
_entity.id
_entity.type
_entity.pdbx_description
1 polymer ?
#
loop_
_entity_poly.entity_id
_entity_poly.type
_entity_poly.pdbx_seq_one_letter_code
_entity_poly.pdbx_strand_id
1 'polypeptide(L)'
;MTCCFAPDPDADKAARRDREITRITKEDFKEKQKVIQLLLLGTGESGKSTIRKQMQIIHINGFSSREREEKLAYMRRNIRDSIACIIAAMDKLDIAYTSEEAASLGAWVLRLMAENHVHNSVQADQDPFDYSQEFFDAVEKLWQDKGVQESFSQSSRYQLIDCAKYFLDRVHLFRDKSYMPTDQDILRCRIMTNDISDIQFDIKDGHHSVKFRVFDVGGQKGERKKWIQCFNNVTAILYLCDVSSFDLTLKEDIDSDRPKNRLLESLDTFQEVWLNRYLQDVSILLFINKIDQLEEKVRAGKSLRSMIKYCQQGLQLEQQELEEQQQIGDGLTGQAMNGVSLSSRHHPGGGVVGLGGGGGGGGSGGGGGKKKNVGPLDLRQFVCQFDFDQFEPTENDKKEFLQSFPRLDELEEGITAAGTQEAARSNGQASGGGKRRRKTSDVPVVHPETVKTACYVKNVFMKIAERKRQSDFKYEYHHHTCCCYYTCAVNTDNVKKVLEGCRTFIIDKHLERFGIL
;
A
#
# COMPACT_ATOMS: atom_id res chain seq x y z
N MET A 1 50.83 -25.53 47.95
CA MET A 1 50.03 -24.92 46.87
C MET A 1 48.64 -24.66 47.41
N THR A 2 48.35 -23.45 47.86
CA THR A 2 46.99 -23.01 48.19
C THR A 2 47.02 -21.49 48.31
N CYS A 3 46.82 -20.80 47.20
CA CYS A 3 46.55 -19.37 47.22
C CYS A 3 45.09 -19.16 47.59
N CYS A 4 44.88 -18.50 48.72
CA CYS A 4 43.61 -17.99 49.19
C CYS A 4 43.08 -16.92 48.22
N PHE A 5 42.06 -17.24 47.43
CA PHE A 5 41.23 -16.20 46.80
C PHE A 5 40.25 -15.70 47.86
N ALA A 6 40.45 -14.49 48.37
CA ALA A 6 39.43 -13.79 49.13
C ALA A 6 38.21 -13.59 48.20
N PRO A 7 36.97 -13.86 48.66
CA PRO A 7 35.78 -13.56 47.87
C PRO A 7 35.77 -12.06 47.57
N ASP A 8 35.77 -11.71 46.29
CA ASP A 8 35.68 -10.32 45.83
C ASP A 8 34.43 -9.69 46.47
N PRO A 9 34.55 -8.63 47.28
CA PRO A 9 33.41 -7.98 47.94
C PRO A 9 32.41 -7.37 46.94
N ASP A 10 32.79 -7.23 45.67
CA ASP A 10 31.89 -6.82 44.60
C ASP A 10 31.22 -8.01 43.87
N ALA A 11 31.63 -9.26 44.13
CA ALA A 11 30.99 -10.44 43.55
C ALA A 11 29.55 -10.66 44.08
N ASP A 12 29.30 -10.42 45.37
CA ASP A 12 27.93 -10.52 45.92
C ASP A 12 27.04 -9.38 45.39
N LYS A 13 27.60 -8.18 45.20
CA LYS A 13 26.87 -7.07 44.55
C LYS A 13 26.60 -7.35 43.07
N ALA A 14 27.56 -7.92 42.34
CA ALA A 14 27.39 -8.33 40.96
C ALA A 14 26.34 -9.43 40.82
N ALA A 15 26.35 -10.45 41.68
CA ALA A 15 25.35 -11.51 41.70
C ALA A 15 23.94 -10.99 42.01
N ARG A 16 23.80 -10.01 42.92
CA ARG A 16 22.51 -9.34 43.18
C ARG A 16 22.02 -8.55 41.97
N ARG A 17 22.91 -7.78 41.31
CA ARG A 17 22.58 -7.06 40.07
C ARG A 17 22.16 -8.01 38.95
N ASP A 18 22.88 -9.12 38.78
CA ASP A 18 22.60 -10.11 37.74
C ASP A 18 21.25 -10.81 37.94
N ARG A 19 20.92 -11.15 39.20
CA ARG A 19 19.58 -11.67 39.57
C ARG A 19 18.48 -10.65 39.29
N GLU A 20 18.72 -9.38 39.62
CA GLU A 20 17.74 -8.32 39.39
C GLU A 20 17.54 -8.05 37.90
N ILE A 21 18.61 -7.99 37.10
CA ILE A 21 18.54 -7.87 35.64
C ILE A 21 17.78 -9.07 35.05
N THR A 22 18.07 -10.28 35.52
CA THR A 22 17.37 -11.50 35.06
C THR A 22 15.88 -11.45 35.40
N ARG A 23 15.52 -10.93 36.58
CA ARG A 23 14.12 -10.75 37.01
C ARG A 23 13.40 -9.76 36.11
N ILE A 24 13.96 -8.58 35.93
CA ILE A 24 13.41 -7.53 35.05
C ILE A 24 13.27 -8.06 33.62
N THR A 25 14.29 -8.73 33.09
CA THR A 25 14.25 -9.30 31.73
C THR A 25 13.13 -10.35 31.57
N LYS A 26 12.89 -11.18 32.59
CA LYS A 26 11.79 -12.16 32.57
C LYS A 26 10.42 -11.49 32.67
N GLU A 27 10.28 -10.45 33.48
CA GLU A 27 9.06 -9.66 33.59
C GLU A 27 8.76 -8.94 32.27
N ASP A 28 9.75 -8.26 31.68
CA ASP A 28 9.66 -7.62 30.36
C ASP A 28 9.31 -8.61 29.24
N PHE A 29 9.88 -9.82 29.28
CA PHE A 29 9.57 -10.85 28.32
C PHE A 29 8.10 -11.30 28.41
N LYS A 30 7.58 -11.49 29.64
CA LYS A 30 6.17 -11.83 29.86
C LYS A 30 5.22 -10.70 29.47
N GLU A 31 5.59 -9.45 29.74
CA GLU A 31 4.84 -8.27 29.30
C GLU A 31 4.77 -8.23 27.77
N LYS A 32 5.90 -8.41 27.08
CA LYS A 32 5.98 -8.43 25.61
C LYS A 32 5.17 -9.56 24.98
N GLN A 33 5.09 -10.72 25.62
CA GLN A 33 4.28 -11.84 25.14
C GLN A 33 2.77 -11.54 25.15
N LYS A 34 2.30 -10.61 26.00
CA LYS A 34 0.89 -10.21 26.05
C LYS A 34 0.51 -9.17 25.00
N VAL A 35 1.48 -8.64 24.26
CA VAL A 35 1.26 -7.59 23.26
C VAL A 35 1.05 -8.23 21.90
N ILE A 36 -0.11 -7.98 21.30
CA ILE A 36 -0.41 -8.36 19.93
C ILE A 36 0.26 -7.38 18.99
N GLN A 37 1.25 -7.85 18.23
CA GLN A 37 1.96 -7.03 17.26
C GLN A 37 1.41 -7.23 15.85
N LEU A 38 0.98 -6.15 15.21
CA LEU A 38 0.47 -6.13 13.84
C LEU A 38 1.41 -5.33 12.94
N LEU A 39 1.57 -5.78 11.70
CA LEU A 39 2.41 -5.12 10.71
C LEU A 39 1.58 -4.70 9.49
N LEU A 40 1.55 -3.40 9.18
CA LEU A 40 0.89 -2.85 8.00
C LEU A 40 1.84 -2.94 6.80
N LEU A 41 1.54 -3.80 5.83
CA LEU A 41 2.32 -3.97 4.59
C LEU A 41 1.50 -3.60 3.34
N GLY A 42 2.20 -3.44 2.22
CA GLY A 42 1.63 -3.10 0.91
C GLY A 42 2.41 -2.00 0.21
N THR A 43 2.11 -1.78 -1.07
CA THR A 43 2.79 -0.80 -1.93
C THR A 43 2.60 0.64 -1.47
N GLY A 44 3.40 1.57 -2.01
CA GLY A 44 3.17 3.00 -1.81
C GLY A 44 1.71 3.38 -2.10
N GLU A 45 1.15 4.29 -1.30
CA GLU A 45 -0.22 4.81 -1.52
C GLU A 45 -1.36 3.81 -1.32
N SER A 46 -1.09 2.58 -0.86
CA SER A 46 -2.14 1.58 -0.62
C SER A 46 -3.10 1.89 0.54
N GLY A 47 -2.80 2.89 1.38
CA GLY A 47 -3.64 3.33 2.51
C GLY A 47 -3.16 2.89 3.90
N LYS A 48 -1.93 2.37 4.04
CA LYS A 48 -1.38 1.87 5.33
C LYS A 48 -1.48 2.91 6.45
N SER A 49 -0.89 4.08 6.21
CA SER A 49 -0.91 5.18 7.18
C SER A 49 -2.33 5.70 7.43
N THR A 50 -3.26 5.55 6.48
CA THR A 50 -4.68 5.89 6.69
C THR A 50 -5.33 4.91 7.65
N ILE A 51 -5.09 3.60 7.52
CA ILE A 51 -5.56 2.61 8.52
C ILE A 51 -4.93 2.85 9.89
N ARG A 52 -3.65 3.20 9.97
CA ARG A 52 -3.03 3.59 11.25
C ARG A 52 -3.70 4.81 11.86
N LYS A 53 -3.95 5.87 11.06
CA LYS A 53 -4.70 7.06 11.51
C LYS A 53 -6.10 6.70 12.00
N GLN A 54 -6.79 5.77 11.33
CA GLN A 54 -8.10 5.28 11.78
C GLN A 54 -8.02 4.58 13.14
N MET A 55 -7.01 3.74 13.38
CA MET A 55 -6.80 3.12 14.69
C MET A 55 -6.55 4.18 15.78
N GLN A 56 -5.84 5.27 15.48
CA GLN A 56 -5.69 6.41 16.39
C GLN A 56 -7.03 7.10 16.70
N ILE A 57 -7.87 7.34 15.68
CA ILE A 57 -9.22 7.90 15.85
C ILE A 57 -10.09 6.98 16.71
N ILE A 58 -10.08 5.68 16.42
CA ILE A 58 -11.00 4.72 17.05
C ILE A 58 -10.57 4.38 18.48
N HIS A 59 -9.27 4.28 18.77
CA HIS A 59 -8.76 3.72 20.02
C HIS A 59 -7.91 4.67 20.87
N ILE A 60 -7.46 5.82 20.33
CA ILE A 60 -6.51 6.73 20.99
C ILE A 60 -7.04 8.17 21.03
N ASN A 61 -8.35 8.36 21.20
CA ASN A 61 -8.99 9.68 21.29
C ASN A 61 -8.69 10.65 20.11
N GLY A 62 -8.31 10.13 18.93
CA GLY A 62 -8.08 10.93 17.73
C GLY A 62 -6.84 11.82 17.78
N PHE A 63 -6.95 12.98 17.13
CA PHE A 63 -5.85 13.94 16.95
C PHE A 63 -6.02 15.16 17.85
N SER A 64 -4.94 15.53 18.54
CA SER A 64 -4.84 16.75 19.34
C SER A 64 -4.83 18.02 18.49
N SER A 65 -5.20 19.17 19.06
CA SER A 65 -5.20 20.45 18.34
C SER A 65 -3.83 20.79 17.74
N ARG A 66 -2.75 20.53 18.48
CA ARG A 66 -1.39 20.73 17.99
C ARG A 66 -1.07 19.86 16.77
N GLU A 67 -1.43 18.57 16.80
CA GLU A 67 -1.23 17.70 15.63
C GLU A 67 -2.04 18.21 14.44
N ARG A 68 -3.27 18.67 14.65
CA ARG A 68 -4.13 19.22 13.58
C ARG A 68 -3.51 20.46 12.94
N GLU A 69 -2.98 21.38 13.74
CA GLU A 69 -2.25 22.57 13.27
C GLU A 69 -1.02 22.18 12.44
N GLU A 70 -0.21 21.22 12.92
CA GLU A 70 0.94 20.70 12.18
C GLU A 70 0.51 20.06 10.84
N LYS A 71 -0.66 19.40 10.79
CA LYS A 71 -1.18 18.81 9.54
C LYS A 71 -1.70 19.83 8.53
N LEU A 72 -2.12 21.02 8.95
CA LEU A 72 -2.61 22.06 8.03
C LEU A 72 -1.56 22.44 6.99
N ALA A 73 -0.28 22.54 7.37
CA ALA A 73 0.81 22.83 6.46
C ALA A 73 0.94 21.77 5.34
N TYR A 74 0.80 20.48 5.69
CA TYR A 74 0.81 19.39 4.71
C TYR A 74 -0.38 19.44 3.76
N MET A 75 -1.55 19.88 4.22
CA MET A 75 -2.75 20.01 3.37
C MET A 75 -2.59 21.13 2.35
N ARG A 76 -2.05 22.29 2.75
CA ARG A 76 -1.72 23.38 1.83
C ARG A 76 -0.69 22.96 0.79
N ARG A 77 0.32 22.21 1.22
CA ARG A 77 1.28 21.61 0.31
C ARG A 77 0.64 20.61 -0.65
N ASN A 78 -0.30 19.77 -0.19
CA ASN A 78 -1.05 18.88 -1.07
C ASN A 78 -1.86 19.66 -2.13
N ILE A 79 -2.47 20.80 -1.78
CA ILE A 79 -3.16 21.68 -2.75
C ILE A 79 -2.17 22.17 -3.81
N ARG A 80 -1.06 22.76 -3.36
CA ARG A 80 -0.01 23.30 -4.22
C ARG A 80 0.58 22.26 -5.17
N ASP A 81 0.99 21.11 -4.63
CA ASP A 81 1.60 20.05 -5.44
C ASP A 81 0.57 19.45 -6.41
N SER A 82 -0.71 19.36 -6.03
CA SER A 82 -1.78 18.85 -6.91
C SER A 82 -2.03 19.78 -8.09
N ILE A 83 -2.28 21.07 -7.85
CA ILE A 83 -2.59 22.00 -8.94
C ILE A 83 -1.41 22.16 -9.89
N ALA A 84 -0.19 22.25 -9.35
CA ALA A 84 1.04 22.33 -10.14
C ALA A 84 1.24 21.09 -11.03
N CYS A 85 0.93 19.90 -10.51
CA CYS A 85 1.02 18.67 -11.30
C CYS A 85 -0.02 18.65 -12.44
N ILE A 86 -1.26 19.09 -12.18
CA ILE A 86 -2.33 19.05 -13.18
C ILE A 86 -2.03 20.04 -14.31
N ILE A 87 -1.59 21.26 -13.99
CA ILE A 87 -1.25 22.27 -15.00
C ILE A 87 0.01 21.91 -15.78
N ALA A 88 1.05 21.33 -15.13
CA ALA A 88 2.23 20.83 -15.84
C ALA A 88 1.92 19.65 -16.77
N ALA A 89 0.86 18.88 -16.48
CA ALA A 89 0.41 17.80 -17.33
C ALA A 89 -0.37 18.29 -18.55
N MET A 90 -0.97 19.50 -18.52
CA MET A 90 -1.72 20.06 -19.65
C MET A 90 -0.85 20.16 -20.91
N ASP A 91 0.38 20.66 -20.78
CA ASP A 91 1.34 20.77 -21.89
C ASP A 91 1.70 19.39 -22.47
N LYS A 92 1.84 18.36 -21.63
CA LYS A 92 2.16 16.99 -22.05
C LYS A 92 0.97 16.28 -22.71
N LEU A 93 -0.24 16.71 -22.38
CA LEU A 93 -1.49 16.15 -22.89
C LEU A 93 -2.04 16.93 -24.08
N ASP A 94 -1.39 18.04 -24.47
CA ASP A 94 -1.84 18.97 -25.51
C ASP A 94 -3.23 19.54 -25.22
N ILE A 95 -3.48 19.91 -23.96
CA ILE A 95 -4.76 20.48 -23.50
C ILE A 95 -4.58 21.98 -23.31
N ALA A 96 -5.38 22.77 -24.03
CA ALA A 96 -5.39 24.23 -23.90
C ALA A 96 -6.23 24.69 -22.70
N TYR A 97 -5.85 25.82 -22.11
CA TYR A 97 -6.68 26.55 -21.15
C TYR A 97 -7.93 27.11 -21.84
N THR A 98 -9.02 27.30 -21.10
CA THR A 98 -10.25 27.88 -21.63
C THR A 98 -10.12 29.39 -21.87
N SER A 99 -9.28 30.06 -21.08
CA SER A 99 -9.08 31.52 -21.16
C SER A 99 -7.60 31.90 -21.06
N GLU A 100 -7.27 33.07 -21.62
CA GLU A 100 -5.92 33.66 -21.53
C GLU A 100 -5.55 34.07 -20.10
N GLU A 101 -6.55 34.45 -19.29
CA GLU A 101 -6.37 34.69 -17.85
C GLU A 101 -5.92 33.40 -17.14
N ALA A 102 -6.60 32.28 -17.41
CA ALA A 102 -6.23 30.99 -16.82
C ALA A 102 -4.82 30.54 -17.26
N ALA A 103 -4.46 30.75 -18.54
CA ALA A 103 -3.11 30.48 -19.03
C ALA A 103 -2.04 31.31 -18.29
N SER A 104 -2.31 32.61 -18.09
CA SER A 104 -1.42 33.51 -17.36
C SER A 104 -1.26 33.10 -15.89
N LEU A 105 -2.35 32.71 -15.23
CA LEU A 105 -2.33 32.21 -13.86
C LEU A 105 -1.57 30.88 -13.76
N GLY A 106 -1.78 29.95 -14.71
CA GLY A 106 -1.09 28.67 -14.75
C GLY A 106 0.42 28.85 -14.88
N ALA A 107 0.86 29.73 -15.79
CA ALA A 107 2.27 30.07 -15.95
C ALA A 107 2.87 30.72 -14.69
N TRP A 108 2.11 31.59 -14.01
CA TRP A 108 2.52 32.21 -12.75
C TRP A 108 2.68 31.17 -11.62
N VAL A 109 1.72 30.26 -11.46
CA VAL A 109 1.81 29.16 -10.46
C VAL A 109 3.02 28.27 -10.75
N LEU A 110 3.25 27.87 -12.01
CA LEU A 110 4.41 27.06 -12.38
C LEU A 110 5.74 27.77 -12.09
N ARG A 111 5.81 29.09 -12.31
CA ARG A 111 7.00 29.89 -11.97
C ARG A 111 7.25 29.92 -10.47
N LEU A 112 6.22 30.20 -9.66
CA LEU A 112 6.33 30.15 -8.20
C LEU A 112 6.82 28.79 -7.71
N MET A 113 6.40 27.71 -8.37
CA MET A 113 6.88 26.36 -8.04
C MET A 113 8.34 26.18 -8.40
N ALA A 114 8.77 26.60 -9.59
CA ALA A 114 10.16 26.46 -10.03
C ALA A 114 11.16 27.24 -9.16
N GLU A 115 10.75 28.40 -8.64
CA GLU A 115 11.54 29.22 -7.71
C GLU A 115 11.69 28.56 -6.32
N ASN A 116 10.76 27.70 -5.94
CA ASN A 116 10.80 26.95 -4.68
C ASN A 116 11.62 25.66 -4.81
N HIS A 117 12.95 25.78 -4.86
CA HIS A 117 13.90 24.65 -5.02
C HIS A 117 13.87 23.55 -3.93
N VAL A 118 13.03 23.67 -2.90
CA VAL A 118 12.91 22.73 -1.78
C VAL A 118 11.73 21.78 -2.00
N HIS A 119 11.80 21.01 -3.08
CA HIS A 119 10.79 19.99 -3.34
C HIS A 119 11.13 18.71 -2.57
N ASN A 120 10.33 18.41 -1.54
CA ASN A 120 10.25 17.10 -0.88
C ASN A 120 11.18 16.73 0.28
N SER A 121 12.20 17.53 0.63
CA SER A 121 13.14 17.20 1.71
C SER A 121 12.88 17.88 3.05
N VAL A 122 12.13 18.99 3.08
CA VAL A 122 11.88 19.78 4.29
C VAL A 122 10.51 19.45 4.91
N GLN A 123 10.45 19.46 6.24
CA GLN A 123 9.20 19.28 6.99
C GLN A 123 8.21 20.37 6.57
N ALA A 124 6.91 20.06 6.45
CA ALA A 124 5.96 20.99 5.83
C ALA A 124 5.78 22.32 6.61
N ASP A 125 6.09 22.33 7.91
CA ASP A 125 6.13 23.52 8.77
C ASP A 125 7.30 24.47 8.43
N GLN A 126 8.32 23.97 7.75
CA GLN A 126 9.50 24.71 7.28
C GLN A 126 9.47 24.94 5.77
N ASP A 127 8.32 24.70 5.12
CA ASP A 127 8.13 24.96 3.70
C ASP A 127 8.30 26.46 3.43
N PRO A 128 9.32 26.89 2.64
CA PRO A 128 9.56 28.31 2.37
C PRO A 128 8.51 28.92 1.45
N PHE A 129 7.60 28.11 0.89
CA PHE A 129 6.56 28.55 -0.01
C PHE A 129 5.61 29.54 0.67
N ASP A 130 5.43 30.71 0.06
CA ASP A 130 4.46 31.70 0.53
C ASP A 130 3.05 31.29 0.10
N TYR A 131 2.28 30.77 1.05
CA TYR A 131 0.85 30.47 0.87
C TYR A 131 0.01 31.74 1.00
N SER A 132 0.17 32.64 0.04
CA SER A 132 -0.51 33.94 -0.02
C SER A 132 -1.98 33.81 -0.43
N GLN A 133 -2.78 34.87 -0.22
CA GLN A 133 -4.19 34.86 -0.63
C GLN A 133 -4.32 34.84 -2.15
N GLU A 134 -3.42 35.53 -2.86
CA GLU A 134 -3.34 35.56 -4.32
C GLU A 134 -3.09 34.16 -4.90
N PHE A 135 -2.25 33.37 -4.22
CA PHE A 135 -2.04 31.97 -4.60
C PHE A 135 -3.34 31.17 -4.53
N PHE A 136 -4.07 31.24 -3.41
CA PHE A 136 -5.33 30.50 -3.28
C PHE A 136 -6.40 30.96 -4.28
N ASP A 137 -6.50 32.26 -4.54
CA ASP A 137 -7.43 32.80 -5.54
C ASP A 137 -7.09 32.31 -6.96
N ALA A 138 -5.79 32.24 -7.30
CA ALA A 138 -5.34 31.68 -8.57
C ALA A 138 -5.67 30.19 -8.69
N VAL A 139 -5.45 29.41 -7.63
CA VAL A 139 -5.78 27.97 -7.62
C VAL A 139 -7.28 27.73 -7.77
N GLU A 140 -8.13 28.51 -7.10
CA GLU A 140 -9.58 28.40 -7.25
C GLU A 140 -10.03 28.70 -8.68
N LYS A 141 -9.51 29.78 -9.29
CA LYS A 141 -9.81 30.13 -10.69
C LYS A 141 -9.34 29.05 -11.66
N LEU A 142 -8.11 28.55 -11.48
CA LEU A 142 -7.56 27.48 -12.30
C LEU A 142 -8.37 26.20 -12.16
N TRP A 143 -8.79 25.83 -10.95
CA TRP A 143 -9.59 24.63 -10.74
C TRP A 143 -10.96 24.70 -11.43
N GLN A 144 -11.53 25.88 -11.63
CA GLN A 144 -12.78 26.05 -12.38
C GLN A 144 -12.59 26.05 -13.92
N ASP A 145 -11.35 26.09 -14.42
CA ASP A 145 -11.06 26.06 -15.84
C ASP A 145 -11.36 24.68 -16.44
N LYS A 146 -12.01 24.65 -17.62
CA LYS A 146 -12.39 23.38 -18.27
C LYS A 146 -11.20 22.57 -18.77
N GLY A 147 -10.14 23.22 -19.25
CA GLY A 147 -8.91 22.55 -19.65
C GLY A 147 -8.19 21.92 -18.46
N VAL A 148 -8.17 22.61 -17.31
CA VAL A 148 -7.64 22.05 -16.06
C VAL A 148 -8.46 20.84 -15.60
N GLN A 149 -9.80 20.93 -15.64
CA GLN A 149 -10.69 19.80 -15.34
C GLN A 149 -10.50 18.62 -16.31
N GLU A 150 -10.30 18.91 -17.60
CA GLU A 150 -10.00 17.89 -18.61
C GLU A 150 -8.67 17.18 -18.32
N SER A 151 -7.62 17.94 -17.99
CA SER A 151 -6.32 17.38 -17.57
C SER A 151 -6.49 16.49 -16.32
N PHE A 152 -7.28 16.91 -15.34
CA PHE A 152 -7.58 16.12 -14.15
C PHE A 152 -8.30 14.80 -14.48
N SER A 153 -9.26 14.82 -15.43
CA SER A 153 -9.95 13.60 -15.86
C SER A 153 -9.01 12.54 -16.46
N GLN A 154 -7.89 13.00 -17.04
CA GLN A 154 -6.81 12.17 -17.58
C GLN A 154 -5.67 11.91 -16.59
N SER A 155 -5.90 12.14 -15.28
CA SER A 155 -4.89 11.99 -14.21
C SER A 155 -4.23 10.61 -14.13
N SER A 156 -4.79 9.57 -14.73
CA SER A 156 -4.14 8.25 -14.84
C SER A 156 -2.93 8.22 -15.77
N ARG A 157 -2.76 9.25 -16.62
CA ARG A 157 -1.63 9.38 -17.55
C ARG A 157 -0.39 10.02 -16.91
N TYR A 158 -0.50 10.54 -15.69
CA TYR A 158 0.58 11.16 -14.95
C TYR A 158 0.47 10.83 -13.45
N GLN A 159 1.38 11.33 -12.62
CA GLN A 159 1.43 10.99 -11.20
C GLN A 159 0.77 12.08 -10.35
N LEU A 160 -0.53 11.92 -10.11
CA LEU A 160 -1.30 12.79 -9.22
C LEU A 160 -1.59 12.09 -7.88
N ILE A 161 -1.64 12.85 -6.79
CA ILE A 161 -2.04 12.32 -5.48
C ILE A 161 -3.56 12.15 -5.41
N ASP A 162 -4.03 11.07 -4.79
CA ASP A 162 -5.46 10.72 -4.77
C ASP A 162 -6.36 11.76 -4.09
N CYS A 163 -5.81 12.55 -3.17
CA CYS A 163 -6.55 13.57 -2.43
C CYS A 163 -6.69 14.89 -3.18
N ALA A 164 -6.17 15.01 -4.41
CA ALA A 164 -6.16 16.25 -5.18
C ALA A 164 -7.56 16.90 -5.26
N LYS A 165 -8.54 16.17 -5.81
CA LYS A 165 -9.92 16.65 -5.94
C LYS A 165 -10.52 17.12 -4.60
N TYR A 166 -10.34 16.32 -3.54
CA TYR A 166 -10.90 16.59 -2.21
C TYR A 166 -10.41 17.91 -1.60
N PHE A 167 -9.15 18.28 -1.85
CA PHE A 167 -8.60 19.55 -1.37
C PHE A 167 -8.86 20.70 -2.35
N LEU A 168 -8.76 20.46 -3.66
CA LEU A 168 -9.01 21.48 -4.69
C LEU A 168 -10.47 21.96 -4.72
N ASP A 169 -11.44 21.08 -4.43
CA ASP A 169 -12.85 21.46 -4.29
C ASP A 169 -13.12 22.37 -3.08
N ARG A 170 -12.18 22.44 -2.11
CA ARG A 170 -12.38 23.11 -0.81
C ARG A 170 -11.23 24.05 -0.44
N VAL A 171 -10.57 24.61 -1.45
CA VAL A 171 -9.41 25.52 -1.29
C VAL A 171 -9.71 26.68 -0.32
N HIS A 172 -10.92 27.24 -0.41
CA HIS A 172 -11.42 28.32 0.45
C HIS A 172 -11.33 28.03 1.96
N LEU A 173 -11.31 26.77 2.40
CA LEU A 173 -11.14 26.44 3.82
C LEU A 173 -9.67 26.54 4.25
N PHE A 174 -8.75 26.13 3.38
CA PHE A 174 -7.33 26.02 3.71
C PHE A 174 -6.57 27.34 3.54
N ARG A 175 -7.18 28.36 2.92
CA ARG A 175 -6.63 29.72 2.84
C ARG A 175 -6.58 30.43 4.20
N ASP A 176 -7.45 30.04 5.13
CA ASP A 176 -7.49 30.59 6.49
C ASP A 176 -6.44 29.90 7.36
N LYS A 177 -5.61 30.68 8.05
CA LYS A 177 -4.58 30.20 8.99
C LYS A 177 -5.17 29.73 10.32
N SER A 178 -6.40 30.14 10.64
CA SER A 178 -7.12 29.72 11.84
C SER A 178 -7.96 28.45 11.62
N TYR A 179 -8.08 27.97 10.37
CA TYR A 179 -8.82 26.75 10.07
C TYR A 179 -8.21 25.55 10.80
N MET A 180 -9.04 24.83 11.54
CA MET A 180 -8.63 23.63 12.27
C MET A 180 -9.05 22.40 11.46
N PRO A 181 -8.11 21.59 10.93
CA PRO A 181 -8.46 20.45 10.07
C PRO A 181 -9.26 19.35 10.76
N THR A 182 -10.30 18.86 10.07
CA THR A 182 -11.13 17.77 10.57
C THR A 182 -10.39 16.43 10.52
N ASP A 183 -10.94 15.40 11.18
CA ASP A 183 -10.41 14.04 11.06
C ASP A 183 -10.42 13.55 9.62
N GLN A 184 -11.44 13.94 8.84
CA GLN A 184 -11.54 13.57 7.43
C GLN A 184 -10.42 14.22 6.60
N ASP A 185 -10.08 15.47 6.89
CA ASP A 185 -8.96 16.14 6.22
C ASP A 185 -7.63 15.47 6.56
N ILE A 186 -7.44 15.06 7.81
CA ILE A 186 -6.22 14.33 8.23
C ILE A 186 -6.14 12.95 7.58
N LEU A 187 -7.25 12.23 7.48
CA LEU A 187 -7.31 10.92 6.83
C LEU A 187 -6.96 11.01 5.34
N ARG A 188 -7.43 12.06 4.65
CA ARG A 188 -7.19 12.31 3.22
C ARG A 188 -5.82 12.94 2.96
N CYS A 189 -5.23 13.65 3.92
CA CYS A 189 -3.94 14.29 3.77
C CYS A 189 -2.82 13.28 3.47
N ARG A 190 -2.12 13.54 2.37
CA ARG A 190 -1.02 12.72 1.88
C ARG A 190 0.30 13.19 2.48
N ILE A 191 0.91 12.29 3.26
CA ILE A 191 2.26 12.43 3.81
C ILE A 191 3.03 11.18 3.41
N MET A 192 4.23 11.35 2.86
CA MET A 192 5.11 10.23 2.51
C MET A 192 5.73 9.64 3.77
N THR A 193 5.52 8.34 3.99
CA THR A 193 6.10 7.59 5.11
C THR A 193 7.43 7.01 4.68
N ASN A 194 8.53 7.56 5.20
CA ASN A 194 9.89 7.09 4.93
C ASN A 194 10.47 6.27 6.09
N ASP A 195 9.92 6.41 7.30
CA ASP A 195 10.40 5.70 8.49
C ASP A 195 9.37 4.72 9.05
N ILE A 196 9.86 3.86 9.93
CA ILE A 196 9.01 2.93 10.69
C ILE A 196 8.42 3.72 11.86
N SER A 197 7.10 3.72 11.96
CA SER A 197 6.37 4.31 13.09
C SER A 197 5.43 3.28 13.69
N ASP A 198 5.17 3.36 14.99
CA ASP A 198 4.18 2.49 15.65
C ASP A 198 3.21 3.27 16.53
N ILE A 199 2.04 2.68 16.72
CA ILE A 199 1.04 3.12 17.70
C ILE A 199 0.72 1.97 18.63
N GLN A 200 0.38 2.31 19.88
CA GLN A 200 -0.01 1.35 20.90
C GLN A 200 -1.33 1.76 21.52
N PHE A 201 -2.21 0.78 21.71
CA PHE A 201 -3.53 1.00 22.28
C PHE A 201 -4.07 -0.28 22.91
N ASP A 202 -5.01 -0.11 23.82
CA ASP A 202 -5.62 -1.18 24.58
C ASP A 202 -7.07 -1.38 24.13
N ILE A 203 -7.45 -2.62 23.82
CA ILE A 203 -8.83 -2.99 23.51
C ILE A 203 -9.38 -3.86 24.64
N LYS A 204 -10.56 -3.51 25.15
CA LYS A 204 -11.27 -4.32 26.15
C LYS A 204 -11.91 -5.55 25.50
N ASP A 205 -11.59 -6.72 26.02
CA ASP A 205 -12.16 -8.01 25.65
C ASP A 205 -12.78 -8.69 26.88
N GLY A 206 -14.09 -8.50 27.06
CA GLY A 206 -14.79 -8.88 28.29
C GLY A 206 -14.20 -8.18 29.52
N HIS A 207 -13.62 -8.96 30.43
CA HIS A 207 -12.95 -8.45 31.64
C HIS A 207 -11.45 -8.18 31.46
N HIS A 208 -10.88 -8.55 30.31
CA HIS A 208 -9.45 -8.41 30.04
C HIS A 208 -9.17 -7.23 29.11
N SER A 209 -7.97 -6.67 29.20
CA SER A 209 -7.47 -5.66 28.28
C SER A 209 -6.36 -6.27 27.44
N VAL A 210 -6.51 -6.25 26.12
CA VAL A 210 -5.53 -6.75 25.16
C VAL A 210 -4.76 -5.57 24.59
N LYS A 211 -3.43 -5.61 24.74
CA LYS A 211 -2.55 -4.56 24.23
C LYS A 211 -2.22 -4.82 22.76
N PHE A 212 -2.47 -3.85 21.90
CA PHE A 212 -2.11 -3.88 20.49
C PHE A 212 -0.94 -2.92 20.23
N ARG A 213 -0.01 -3.37 19.38
CA ARG A 213 1.07 -2.55 18.83
C ARG A 213 1.07 -2.70 17.32
N VAL A 214 0.88 -1.61 16.60
CA VAL A 214 0.73 -1.63 15.14
C VAL A 214 1.84 -0.83 14.49
N PHE A 215 2.63 -1.48 13.63
CA PHE A 215 3.73 -0.87 12.89
C PHE A 215 3.28 -0.44 11.49
N ASP A 216 3.52 0.81 11.13
CA ASP A 216 3.36 1.40 9.80
C ASP A 216 4.73 1.64 9.18
N VAL A 217 4.97 0.96 8.05
CA VAL A 217 6.25 0.98 7.34
C VAL A 217 6.08 1.54 5.93
N GLY A 218 7.11 2.23 5.44
CA GLY A 218 7.14 2.76 4.08
C GLY A 218 6.94 1.65 3.03
N GLY A 219 6.01 1.86 2.09
CA GLY A 219 5.66 0.86 1.05
C GLY A 219 6.33 1.07 -0.30
N GLN A 220 7.04 2.19 -0.48
CA GLN A 220 7.78 2.51 -1.71
C GLN A 220 8.95 1.53 -1.88
N LYS A 221 9.37 1.25 -3.12
CA LYS A 221 10.40 0.22 -3.40
C LYS A 221 11.67 0.41 -2.55
N GLY A 222 12.13 1.66 -2.37
CA GLY A 222 13.32 1.99 -1.57
C GLY A 222 13.20 1.66 -0.08
N GLU A 223 11.99 1.72 0.47
CA GLU A 223 11.73 1.56 1.91
C GLU A 223 11.53 0.10 2.34
N ARG A 224 11.22 -0.81 1.40
CA ARG A 224 10.89 -2.21 1.71
C ARG A 224 12.04 -2.98 2.38
N LYS A 225 13.29 -2.56 2.16
CA LYS A 225 14.47 -3.14 2.83
C LYS A 225 14.38 -2.99 4.36
N LYS A 226 13.64 -2.01 4.88
CA LYS A 226 13.44 -1.79 6.31
C LYS A 226 12.42 -2.75 6.93
N TRP A 227 11.56 -3.41 6.14
CA TRP A 227 10.47 -4.26 6.65
C TRP A 227 10.94 -5.39 7.56
N ILE A 228 12.09 -5.99 7.25
CA ILE A 228 12.68 -7.08 8.04
C ILE A 228 12.92 -6.69 9.51
N GLN A 229 13.13 -5.40 9.80
CA GLN A 229 13.33 -4.89 11.17
C GLN A 229 12.08 -5.05 12.04
N CYS A 230 10.90 -5.19 11.41
CA CYS A 230 9.62 -5.30 12.09
C CYS A 230 9.06 -6.74 12.12
N PHE A 231 9.76 -7.75 11.57
CA PHE A 231 9.22 -9.12 11.46
C PHE A 231 9.26 -9.89 12.78
N ASN A 232 10.02 -9.41 13.77
CA ASN A 232 10.13 -10.06 15.07
C ASN A 232 8.79 -9.98 15.82
N ASN A 233 8.31 -11.15 16.26
CA ASN A 233 7.12 -11.29 17.10
C ASN A 233 5.80 -10.75 16.50
N VAL A 234 5.72 -10.59 15.18
CA VAL A 234 4.46 -10.23 14.50
C VAL A 234 3.44 -11.35 14.65
N THR A 235 2.25 -11.00 15.11
CA THR A 235 1.10 -11.92 15.24
C THR A 235 0.38 -12.08 13.91
N ALA A 236 0.11 -10.99 13.21
CA ALA A 236 -0.53 -11.01 11.90
C ALA A 236 -0.08 -9.81 11.05
N ILE A 237 -0.13 -9.99 9.73
CA ILE A 237 0.14 -8.93 8.76
C ILE A 237 -1.18 -8.39 8.25
N LEU A 238 -1.33 -7.07 8.27
CA LEU A 238 -2.40 -6.36 7.57
C LEU A 238 -1.85 -5.90 6.23
N TYR A 239 -2.14 -6.64 5.15
CA TYR A 239 -1.66 -6.30 3.81
C TYR A 239 -2.70 -5.45 3.08
N LEU A 240 -2.35 -4.22 2.70
CA LEU A 240 -3.26 -3.32 2.01
C LEU A 240 -2.94 -3.26 0.52
N CYS A 241 -3.96 -3.52 -0.30
CA CYS A 241 -3.94 -3.38 -1.74
C CYS A 241 -4.85 -2.22 -2.17
N ASP A 242 -4.34 -1.33 -3.03
CA ASP A 242 -5.17 -0.33 -3.72
C ASP A 242 -5.82 -0.93 -4.96
N VAL A 243 -7.12 -1.23 -4.87
CA VAL A 243 -7.87 -1.82 -5.98
C VAL A 243 -8.19 -0.81 -7.10
N SER A 244 -8.18 0.49 -6.81
CA SER A 244 -8.48 1.53 -7.81
C SER A 244 -7.27 1.82 -8.71
N SER A 245 -6.08 1.34 -8.36
CA SER A 245 -4.82 1.63 -9.05
C SER A 245 -4.57 0.84 -10.35
N PHE A 246 -5.57 0.11 -10.86
CA PHE A 246 -5.44 -0.74 -12.05
C PHE A 246 -5.08 0.02 -13.32
N ASP A 247 -5.38 1.31 -13.41
CA ASP A 247 -5.06 2.17 -14.55
C ASP A 247 -3.84 3.07 -14.31
N LEU A 248 -3.10 2.85 -13.21
CA LEU A 248 -1.97 3.69 -12.80
C LEU A 248 -0.62 2.96 -12.95
N THR A 249 0.43 3.74 -13.21
CA THR A 249 1.82 3.27 -13.19
C THR A 249 2.55 3.71 -11.91
N LEU A 250 3.61 2.99 -11.54
CA LEU A 250 4.44 3.34 -10.38
C LEU A 250 5.16 4.66 -10.59
N LYS A 251 5.25 5.44 -9.51
CA LYS A 251 5.99 6.70 -9.50
C LYS A 251 7.49 6.48 -9.66
N GLU A 252 7.99 5.36 -9.12
CA GLU A 252 9.41 5.01 -9.19
C GLU A 252 9.89 4.60 -10.59
N ASP A 253 8.96 4.25 -11.50
CA ASP A 253 9.29 3.69 -12.82
C ASP A 253 8.84 4.61 -13.98
N ILE A 254 8.55 5.89 -13.73
CA ILE A 254 8.08 6.83 -14.79
C ILE A 254 9.13 7.01 -15.89
N ASP A 255 10.40 7.13 -15.50
CA ASP A 255 11.52 7.33 -16.42
C ASP A 255 12.08 6.00 -16.95
N SER A 256 11.45 4.87 -16.60
CA SER A 256 11.84 3.56 -17.12
C SER A 256 11.19 3.33 -18.48
N ASP A 257 11.91 2.64 -19.38
CA ASP A 257 11.37 2.19 -20.67
C ASP A 257 10.13 1.29 -20.52
N ARG A 258 9.93 0.70 -19.32
CA ARG A 258 8.82 -0.21 -19.02
C ARG A 258 8.17 0.16 -17.69
N PRO A 259 7.36 1.23 -17.62
CA PRO A 259 6.68 1.63 -16.39
C PRO A 259 5.75 0.51 -15.94
N LYS A 260 5.89 0.08 -14.69
CA LYS A 260 5.10 -1.02 -14.13
C LYS A 260 3.75 -0.53 -13.60
N ASN A 261 2.70 -1.31 -13.83
CA ASN A 261 1.37 -1.05 -13.28
C ASN A 261 1.36 -1.20 -11.74
N ARG A 262 0.66 -0.30 -11.05
CA ARG A 262 0.62 -0.27 -9.58
C ARG A 262 -0.07 -1.49 -8.95
N LEU A 263 -1.16 -1.97 -9.54
CA LEU A 263 -1.88 -3.14 -9.04
C LEU A 263 -1.08 -4.43 -9.25
N LEU A 264 -0.38 -4.56 -10.39
CA LEU A 264 0.57 -5.67 -10.60
C LEU A 264 1.70 -5.67 -9.58
N GLU A 265 2.29 -4.50 -9.30
CA GLU A 265 3.30 -4.38 -8.24
C GLU A 265 2.76 -4.77 -6.85
N SER A 266 1.49 -4.49 -6.57
CA SER A 266 0.83 -4.93 -5.34
C SER A 266 0.70 -6.45 -5.26
N LEU A 267 0.42 -7.12 -6.38
CA LEU A 267 0.40 -8.58 -6.44
C LEU A 267 1.81 -9.18 -6.28
N ASP A 268 2.83 -8.59 -6.89
CA ASP A 268 4.23 -9.03 -6.76
C ASP A 268 4.71 -8.92 -5.32
N THR A 269 4.47 -7.75 -4.71
CA THR A 269 4.82 -7.49 -3.33
C THR A 269 4.10 -8.45 -2.38
N PHE A 270 2.83 -8.78 -2.65
CA PHE A 270 2.09 -9.76 -1.86
C PHE A 270 2.67 -11.17 -1.99
N GLN A 271 3.02 -11.59 -3.21
CA GLN A 271 3.68 -12.88 -3.44
C GLN A 271 5.02 -12.95 -2.69
N GLU A 272 5.81 -11.88 -2.71
CA GLU A 272 7.07 -11.80 -1.95
C GLU A 272 6.87 -11.94 -0.45
N VAL A 273 5.85 -11.28 0.11
CA VAL A 273 5.51 -11.36 1.53
C VAL A 273 4.99 -12.75 1.89
N TRP A 274 4.08 -13.32 1.08
CA TRP A 274 3.49 -14.64 1.29
C TRP A 274 4.54 -15.76 1.25
N LEU A 275 5.50 -15.69 0.32
CA LEU A 275 6.57 -16.67 0.17
C LEU A 275 7.78 -16.39 1.08
N ASN A 276 7.74 -15.32 1.88
CA ASN A 276 8.87 -14.90 2.68
C ASN A 276 9.22 -15.93 3.77
N ARG A 277 10.47 -16.38 3.79
CA ARG A 277 10.92 -17.41 4.74
C ARG A 277 10.79 -17.01 6.21
N TYR A 278 10.80 -15.72 6.52
CA TYR A 278 10.70 -15.20 7.89
C TYR A 278 9.25 -15.03 8.36
N LEU A 279 8.26 -15.18 7.45
CA LEU A 279 6.83 -14.96 7.70
C LEU A 279 6.00 -16.23 7.47
N GLN A 280 6.63 -17.40 7.41
CA GLN A 280 5.98 -18.68 7.05
C GLN A 280 4.88 -19.12 8.01
N ASP A 281 4.89 -18.62 9.25
CA ASP A 281 3.86 -18.93 10.26
C ASP A 281 2.93 -17.74 10.55
N VAL A 282 3.12 -16.61 9.85
CA VAL A 282 2.36 -15.38 10.08
C VAL A 282 1.21 -15.30 9.07
N SER A 283 -0.02 -15.26 9.57
CA SER A 283 -1.22 -15.12 8.73
C SER A 283 -1.36 -13.70 8.18
N ILE A 284 -1.95 -13.58 6.99
CA ILE A 284 -2.16 -12.31 6.30
C ILE A 284 -3.64 -11.97 6.23
N LEU A 285 -4.00 -10.80 6.75
CA LEU A 285 -5.29 -10.16 6.56
C LEU A 285 -5.17 -9.20 5.38
N LEU A 286 -5.71 -9.59 4.23
CA LEU A 286 -5.69 -8.82 2.99
C LEU A 286 -6.83 -7.82 2.94
N PHE A 287 -6.50 -6.53 2.91
CA PHE A 287 -7.45 -5.43 2.75
C PHE A 287 -7.44 -4.95 1.30
N ILE A 288 -8.52 -5.23 0.57
CA ILE A 288 -8.79 -4.66 -0.76
C ILE A 288 -9.37 -3.26 -0.52
N ASN A 289 -8.47 -2.27 -0.50
CA ASN A 289 -8.76 -0.89 -0.12
C ASN A 289 -9.13 -0.01 -1.32
N LYS A 290 -9.72 1.16 -1.04
CA LYS A 290 -10.17 2.18 -2.00
C LYS A 290 -11.31 1.71 -2.92
N ILE A 291 -12.22 0.92 -2.37
CA ILE A 291 -13.42 0.48 -3.09
C ILE A 291 -14.33 1.64 -3.53
N ASP A 292 -14.28 2.77 -2.83
CA ASP A 292 -14.94 4.03 -3.18
C ASP A 292 -14.37 4.64 -4.46
N GLN A 293 -13.04 4.71 -4.57
CA GLN A 293 -12.38 5.22 -5.77
C GLN A 293 -12.51 4.28 -6.96
N LEU A 294 -12.59 2.96 -6.71
CA LEU A 294 -12.90 1.99 -7.76
C LEU A 294 -14.26 2.28 -8.39
N GLU A 295 -15.28 2.50 -7.57
CA GLU A 295 -16.62 2.84 -8.04
C GLU A 295 -16.63 4.12 -8.88
N GLU A 296 -15.94 5.16 -8.41
CA GLU A 296 -15.82 6.43 -9.16
C GLU A 296 -15.16 6.22 -10.53
N LYS A 297 -14.04 5.48 -10.59
CA LYS A 297 -13.34 5.19 -11.85
C LYS A 297 -14.17 4.34 -12.82
N VAL A 298 -14.86 3.33 -12.32
CA VAL A 298 -15.72 2.47 -13.14
C VAL A 298 -16.89 3.26 -13.71
N ARG A 299 -17.52 4.13 -12.92
CA ARG A 299 -18.58 5.03 -13.40
C ARG A 299 -18.08 6.03 -14.44
N ALA A 300 -16.83 6.45 -14.34
CA ALA A 300 -16.16 7.26 -15.36
C ALA A 300 -15.80 6.48 -16.64
N GLY A 301 -16.17 5.20 -16.74
CA GLY A 301 -15.94 4.36 -17.91
C GLY A 301 -14.58 3.68 -17.96
N LYS A 302 -13.79 3.72 -16.87
CA LYS A 302 -12.52 3.00 -16.77
C LYS A 302 -12.77 1.54 -16.40
N SER A 303 -11.98 0.63 -16.96
CA SER A 303 -12.13 -0.80 -16.74
C SER A 303 -10.79 -1.47 -16.51
N LEU A 304 -10.77 -2.52 -15.67
CA LEU A 304 -9.60 -3.38 -15.41
C LEU A 304 -9.00 -3.97 -16.69
N ARG A 305 -9.79 -4.05 -17.77
CA ARG A 305 -9.35 -4.47 -19.11
C ARG A 305 -8.11 -3.71 -19.60
N SER A 306 -7.92 -2.44 -19.19
CA SER A 306 -6.72 -1.66 -19.56
C SER A 306 -5.44 -2.31 -19.02
N MET A 307 -5.47 -2.77 -17.77
CA MET A 307 -4.36 -3.49 -17.13
C MET A 307 -4.09 -4.83 -17.81
N ILE A 308 -5.15 -5.58 -18.14
CA ILE A 308 -5.01 -6.90 -18.80
C ILE A 308 -4.37 -6.73 -20.18
N LYS A 309 -4.79 -5.72 -20.95
CA LYS A 309 -4.16 -5.38 -22.24
C LYS A 309 -2.69 -5.02 -22.07
N TYR A 310 -2.36 -4.23 -21.05
CA TYR A 310 -0.97 -3.92 -20.71
C TYR A 310 -0.14 -5.18 -20.43
N CYS A 311 -0.67 -6.15 -19.68
CA CYS A 311 0.01 -7.43 -19.45
C CYS A 311 0.24 -8.21 -20.75
N GLN A 312 -0.78 -8.31 -21.60
CA GLN A 312 -0.70 -9.01 -22.88
C GLN A 312 0.34 -8.40 -23.82
N GLN A 313 0.36 -7.07 -23.92
CA GLN A 313 1.36 -6.34 -24.71
C GLN A 313 2.77 -6.54 -24.17
N GLY A 314 2.95 -6.50 -22.84
CA GLY A 314 4.25 -6.76 -22.20
C GLY A 314 4.79 -8.15 -22.53
N LEU A 315 3.94 -9.18 -22.48
CA LEU A 315 4.33 -10.56 -22.82
C LEU A 315 4.69 -10.73 -24.30
N GLN A 316 4.00 -10.03 -25.21
CA GLN A 316 4.31 -10.07 -26.64
C GLN A 316 5.68 -9.45 -26.94
N LEU A 317 5.99 -8.30 -26.32
CA LEU A 317 7.29 -7.64 -26.48
C LEU A 317 8.44 -8.52 -25.94
N GLU A 318 8.25 -9.15 -24.78
CA GLU A 318 9.26 -10.06 -24.21
C GLU A 318 9.49 -11.29 -25.11
N GLN A 319 8.46 -11.82 -25.76
CA GLN A 319 8.60 -12.91 -26.74
C GLN A 319 9.38 -12.46 -27.97
N GLN A 320 9.09 -11.28 -28.51
CA GLN A 320 9.80 -10.71 -29.66
C GLN A 320 11.29 -10.50 -29.35
N GLU A 321 11.63 -9.96 -28.18
CA GLU A 321 13.02 -9.77 -27.77
C GLU A 321 13.78 -11.08 -27.62
N LEU A 322 13.12 -12.12 -27.09
CA LEU A 322 13.72 -13.46 -26.97
C LEU A 322 13.96 -14.09 -28.35
N GLU A 323 13.04 -13.91 -29.29
CA GLU A 323 13.19 -14.37 -30.68
C GLU A 323 14.32 -13.62 -31.40
N GLU A 324 14.43 -12.30 -31.22
CA GLU A 324 15.53 -11.49 -31.77
C GLU A 324 16.88 -11.89 -31.18
N GLN A 325 16.96 -12.13 -29.87
CA GLN A 325 18.20 -12.59 -29.22
C GLN A 325 18.61 -13.99 -29.69
N GLN A 326 17.65 -14.89 -29.94
CA GLN A 326 17.91 -16.22 -30.50
C GLN A 326 18.41 -16.13 -31.95
N GLN A 327 17.81 -15.27 -32.78
CA GLN A 327 18.26 -15.05 -34.16
C GLN A 327 19.67 -14.43 -34.23
N ILE A 328 20.03 -13.54 -33.31
CA ILE A 328 21.40 -12.98 -33.21
C ILE A 328 22.40 -14.03 -32.73
N GLY A 329 22.01 -14.91 -31.79
CA GLY A 329 22.84 -16.03 -31.32
C GLY A 329 23.13 -17.07 -32.40
N ASP A 330 22.13 -17.39 -33.23
CA ASP A 330 22.29 -18.29 -34.38
C ASP A 330 23.06 -17.64 -35.54
N GLY A 331 22.98 -16.31 -35.69
CA GLY A 331 23.77 -15.55 -36.67
C GLY A 331 25.28 -15.55 -36.39
N LEU A 332 25.69 -15.61 -35.11
CA LEU A 332 27.11 -15.67 -34.70
C LEU A 332 27.70 -17.07 -34.80
N THR A 333 26.88 -18.13 -34.82
CA THR A 333 27.34 -19.50 -35.09
C THR A 333 27.37 -19.83 -36.59
N GLY A 334 26.66 -19.06 -37.43
CA GLY A 334 26.61 -19.23 -38.88
C GLY A 334 27.72 -18.56 -39.70
N GLN A 335 28.58 -17.71 -39.12
CA GLN A 335 29.64 -16.98 -39.85
C GLN A 335 31.09 -17.34 -39.46
N ALA A 336 31.31 -18.41 -38.69
CA ALA A 336 32.65 -18.88 -38.33
C ALA A 336 33.01 -20.23 -38.99
N MET A 337 32.81 -20.37 -40.29
CA MET A 337 33.49 -21.40 -41.09
C MET A 337 33.83 -20.85 -42.48
N ASN A 338 35.01 -20.23 -42.61
CA ASN A 338 35.90 -20.37 -43.77
C ASN A 338 37.21 -19.58 -43.60
N GLY A 339 38.31 -20.31 -43.36
CA GLY A 339 39.66 -20.04 -43.88
C GLY A 339 40.46 -18.84 -43.37
N VAL A 340 41.54 -19.12 -42.61
CA VAL A 340 42.97 -18.94 -42.98
C VAL A 340 43.85 -18.91 -41.70
N SER A 341 45.05 -19.46 -41.84
CA SER A 341 46.01 -19.95 -40.87
C SER A 341 46.79 -18.92 -40.02
N LEU A 342 47.23 -19.39 -38.83
CA LEU A 342 48.52 -19.16 -38.14
C LEU A 342 48.96 -17.70 -37.83
N SER A 343 49.09 -17.35 -36.54
CA SER A 343 50.38 -17.43 -35.84
C SER A 343 50.33 -16.97 -34.37
N SER A 344 51.25 -17.54 -33.59
CA SER A 344 51.50 -17.40 -32.15
C SER A 344 51.57 -15.97 -31.59
N ARG A 345 51.26 -15.79 -30.29
CA ARG A 345 52.27 -15.42 -29.26
C ARG A 345 51.66 -15.35 -27.83
N HIS A 346 52.35 -16.08 -26.94
CA HIS A 346 52.64 -15.78 -25.52
C HIS A 346 51.56 -15.96 -24.42
N HIS A 347 51.72 -17.09 -23.71
CA HIS A 347 51.56 -17.32 -22.25
C HIS A 347 52.38 -16.33 -21.38
N PRO A 348 52.36 -16.38 -20.01
CA PRO A 348 51.69 -17.31 -19.06
C PRO A 348 50.96 -16.56 -17.90
N GLY A 349 50.29 -17.15 -16.90
CA GLY A 349 50.15 -18.53 -16.49
C GLY A 349 49.48 -18.64 -15.10
N GLY A 350 49.42 -19.90 -14.62
CA GLY A 350 48.98 -20.33 -13.29
C GLY A 350 47.49 -20.68 -13.26
N GLY A 351 47.05 -21.93 -13.41
CA GLY A 351 47.47 -23.13 -12.67
C GLY A 351 46.86 -23.06 -11.27
N VAL A 352 45.96 -23.92 -10.81
CA VAL A 352 46.04 -25.40 -10.72
C VAL A 352 44.61 -25.94 -10.48
N VAL A 353 44.08 -26.85 -11.31
CA VAL A 353 43.98 -28.33 -11.16
C VAL A 353 43.22 -28.78 -9.90
N GLY A 354 42.24 -29.71 -9.91
CA GLY A 354 41.85 -30.72 -10.89
C GLY A 354 40.41 -31.24 -10.66
N LEU A 355 39.77 -31.78 -11.71
CA LEU A 355 39.77 -33.20 -12.11
C LEU A 355 38.83 -34.03 -11.22
N GLY A 356 37.87 -34.82 -11.69
CA GLY A 356 37.48 -35.37 -12.99
C GLY A 356 36.35 -36.38 -12.67
N GLY A 357 35.59 -36.95 -13.58
CA GLY A 357 35.63 -36.97 -15.03
C GLY A 357 34.27 -37.47 -15.56
N GLY A 358 34.08 -37.33 -16.87
CA GLY A 358 32.90 -37.79 -17.57
C GLY A 358 32.94 -39.28 -17.93
N GLY A 359 31.78 -39.74 -18.41
CA GLY A 359 31.58 -41.02 -19.08
C GLY A 359 30.12 -41.10 -19.50
N GLY A 360 29.85 -41.03 -20.81
CA GLY A 360 28.52 -40.86 -21.37
C GLY A 360 27.76 -42.15 -21.68
N GLY A 361 26.58 -41.93 -22.28
CA GLY A 361 25.97 -42.84 -23.26
C GLY A 361 24.95 -43.85 -22.73
N GLY A 362 23.77 -43.86 -23.35
CA GLY A 362 22.87 -45.02 -23.40
C GLY A 362 21.63 -44.94 -22.50
N GLY A 363 20.45 -45.01 -23.12
CA GLY A 363 19.18 -44.70 -22.48
C GLY A 363 18.50 -45.84 -21.71
N SER A 364 17.43 -45.47 -21.00
CA SER A 364 16.24 -46.28 -20.77
C SER A 364 15.25 -45.50 -19.91
N GLY A 365 13.97 -45.74 -20.15
CA GLY A 365 12.85 -45.02 -19.56
C GLY A 365 12.81 -45.06 -18.03
N GLY A 366 12.25 -43.99 -17.49
CA GLY A 366 11.90 -43.87 -16.09
C GLY A 366 11.04 -42.63 -15.91
N GLY A 367 9.73 -42.82 -15.92
CA GLY A 367 8.76 -41.77 -15.57
C GLY A 367 8.97 -41.33 -14.13
N GLY A 368 9.81 -40.32 -13.94
CA GLY A 368 9.94 -39.57 -12.70
C GLY A 368 9.50 -38.15 -12.99
N GLY A 369 8.27 -37.80 -12.60
CA GLY A 369 7.79 -36.43 -12.64
C GLY A 369 8.74 -35.56 -11.83
N LYS A 370 9.55 -34.73 -12.51
CA LYS A 370 10.32 -33.65 -11.88
C LYS A 370 9.29 -32.73 -11.21
N LYS A 371 9.15 -32.84 -9.88
CA LYS A 371 8.39 -31.88 -9.07
C LYS A 371 9.08 -30.53 -9.25
N LYS A 372 8.46 -29.65 -10.03
CA LYS A 372 8.95 -28.29 -10.23
C LYS A 372 8.79 -27.55 -8.92
N ASN A 373 9.89 -27.13 -8.30
CA ASN A 373 9.87 -26.09 -7.28
C ASN A 373 9.04 -24.91 -7.83
N VAL A 374 8.03 -24.47 -7.08
CA VAL A 374 7.20 -23.32 -7.45
C VAL A 374 8.07 -22.07 -7.29
N GLY A 375 8.73 -21.67 -8.37
CA GLY A 375 9.42 -20.39 -8.46
C GLY A 375 8.43 -19.21 -8.36
N PRO A 376 8.92 -17.97 -8.18
CA PRO A 376 8.06 -16.80 -8.25
C PRO A 376 7.29 -16.80 -9.57
N LEU A 377 6.01 -16.47 -9.50
CA LEU A 377 5.17 -16.41 -10.70
C LEU A 377 5.55 -15.21 -11.54
N ASP A 378 5.57 -15.40 -12.85
CA ASP A 378 5.37 -14.29 -13.77
C ASP A 378 3.91 -13.84 -13.63
N LEU A 379 3.72 -12.71 -12.95
CA LEU A 379 2.38 -12.19 -12.69
C LEU A 379 1.69 -11.61 -13.92
N ARG A 380 2.43 -11.19 -14.95
CA ARG A 380 1.81 -10.79 -16.23
C ARG A 380 1.17 -12.01 -16.87
N GLN A 381 1.92 -13.11 -16.96
CA GLN A 381 1.40 -14.36 -17.48
C GLN A 381 0.26 -14.92 -16.61
N PHE A 382 0.42 -14.88 -15.29
CA PHE A 382 -0.57 -15.41 -14.35
C PHE A 382 -1.90 -14.66 -14.39
N VAL A 383 -1.88 -13.32 -14.43
CA VAL A 383 -3.12 -12.53 -14.55
C VAL A 383 -3.80 -12.79 -15.90
N CYS A 384 -3.03 -12.93 -16.99
CA CYS A 384 -3.58 -13.25 -18.30
C CYS A 384 -4.17 -14.67 -18.42
N GLN A 385 -3.90 -15.58 -17.48
CA GLN A 385 -4.52 -16.90 -17.45
C GLN A 385 -6.00 -16.84 -17.01
N PHE A 386 -6.40 -15.78 -16.32
CA PHE A 386 -7.78 -15.61 -15.87
C PHE A 386 -8.50 -14.66 -16.82
N ASP A 387 -9.55 -15.17 -17.46
CA ASP A 387 -10.39 -14.35 -18.32
C ASP A 387 -11.33 -13.51 -17.47
N PHE A 388 -11.07 -12.20 -17.42
CA PHE A 388 -11.94 -11.24 -16.73
C PHE A 388 -13.34 -11.20 -17.34
N ASP A 389 -13.49 -11.45 -18.63
CA ASP A 389 -14.79 -11.37 -19.31
C ASP A 389 -15.68 -12.52 -18.90
N GLN A 390 -15.10 -13.70 -18.77
CA GLN A 390 -15.79 -14.92 -18.30
C GLN A 390 -15.91 -14.99 -16.76
N PHE A 391 -15.19 -14.16 -16.02
CA PHE A 391 -15.28 -14.13 -14.57
C PHE A 391 -16.63 -13.59 -14.10
N GLU A 392 -17.36 -14.41 -13.32
CA GLU A 392 -18.59 -14.01 -12.64
C GLU A 392 -18.44 -14.22 -11.13
N PRO A 393 -18.60 -13.16 -10.31
CA PRO A 393 -18.59 -13.31 -8.85
C PRO A 393 -19.74 -14.19 -8.36
N THR A 394 -19.49 -15.00 -7.33
CA THR A 394 -20.57 -15.75 -6.68
C THR A 394 -21.53 -14.81 -5.95
N GLU A 395 -22.77 -15.26 -5.70
CA GLU A 395 -23.73 -14.46 -4.92
C GLU A 395 -23.22 -14.11 -3.51
N ASN A 396 -22.40 -14.98 -2.91
CA ASN A 396 -21.78 -14.71 -1.63
C ASN A 396 -20.71 -13.60 -1.74
N ASP A 397 -19.88 -13.64 -2.78
CA ASP A 397 -18.87 -12.58 -3.02
C ASP A 397 -19.53 -11.21 -3.24
N LYS A 398 -20.62 -11.18 -4.03
CA LYS A 398 -21.41 -9.96 -4.25
C LYS A 398 -21.95 -9.42 -2.93
N LYS A 399 -22.53 -10.30 -2.11
CA LYS A 399 -23.10 -9.92 -0.81
C LYS A 399 -22.03 -9.39 0.14
N GLU A 400 -20.87 -10.04 0.21
CA GLU A 400 -19.73 -9.61 1.04
C GLU A 400 -19.24 -8.22 0.63
N PHE A 401 -19.12 -7.96 -0.68
CA PHE A 401 -18.74 -6.65 -1.21
C PHE A 401 -19.78 -5.58 -0.87
N LEU A 402 -21.05 -5.83 -1.17
CA LEU A 402 -22.14 -4.86 -0.96
C LEU A 402 -22.35 -4.53 0.53
N GLN A 403 -22.12 -5.49 1.44
CA GLN A 403 -22.19 -5.24 2.87
C GLN A 403 -21.02 -4.39 3.39
N SER A 404 -19.86 -4.49 2.73
CA SER A 404 -18.67 -3.72 3.06
C SER A 404 -18.67 -2.32 2.44
N PHE A 405 -19.41 -2.10 1.35
CA PHE A 405 -19.45 -0.81 0.66
C PHE A 405 -20.06 0.29 1.55
N PRO A 406 -19.40 1.46 1.70
CA PRO A 406 -19.95 2.58 2.45
C PRO A 406 -21.32 3.02 1.91
N ARG A 407 -22.24 3.43 2.79
CA ARG A 407 -23.51 3.98 2.31
C ARG A 407 -23.28 5.37 1.69
N LEU A 408 -24.10 5.73 0.70
CA LEU A 408 -24.02 7.04 0.03
C LEU A 408 -24.14 8.20 1.04
N ASP A 409 -25.10 8.10 1.97
CA ASP A 409 -25.27 9.09 3.04
C ASP A 409 -24.02 9.22 3.95
N GLU A 410 -23.28 8.14 4.17
CA GLU A 410 -22.05 8.12 4.98
C GLU A 410 -20.85 8.71 4.23
N LEU A 411 -20.89 8.74 2.90
CA LEU A 411 -19.89 9.40 2.05
C LEU A 411 -20.14 10.93 1.98
N GLU A 412 -21.40 11.36 2.10
CA GLU A 412 -21.83 12.77 2.09
C GLU A 412 -21.88 13.42 3.48
N GLU A 413 -22.14 12.67 4.56
CA GLU A 413 -22.07 13.19 5.95
C GLU A 413 -20.64 13.64 6.32
N GLY A 414 -19.61 13.05 5.71
CA GLY A 414 -18.23 13.56 5.78
C GLY A 414 -18.02 14.94 5.13
N ILE A 415 -18.95 15.39 4.29
CA ILE A 415 -18.93 16.68 3.60
C ILE A 415 -19.79 17.71 4.37
N THR A 416 -20.91 17.29 4.96
CA THR A 416 -21.88 18.21 5.60
C THR A 416 -21.70 18.38 7.11
N ALA A 417 -21.13 17.40 7.83
CA ALA A 417 -20.84 17.53 9.26
C ALA A 417 -19.80 18.62 9.58
N ALA A 418 -19.04 19.07 8.58
CA ALA A 418 -18.09 20.18 8.68
C ALA A 418 -18.76 21.55 8.92
N GLY A 419 -20.07 21.70 8.64
CA GLY A 419 -20.78 22.98 8.78
C GLY A 419 -21.67 23.11 10.02
N THR A 420 -21.84 22.07 10.84
CA THR A 420 -22.89 22.05 11.88
C THR A 420 -22.41 21.93 13.33
N GLN A 421 -21.10 21.75 13.59
CA GLN A 421 -20.59 21.72 14.97
C GLN A 421 -20.48 23.10 15.65
N GLU A 422 -20.60 24.21 14.92
CA GLU A 422 -20.57 25.56 15.52
C GLU A 422 -21.94 26.13 15.92
N ALA A 423 -23.06 25.59 15.43
CA ALA A 423 -24.39 26.15 15.72
C ALA A 423 -25.06 25.58 16.99
N ALA A 424 -24.56 24.48 17.57
CA ALA A 424 -25.24 23.75 18.63
C ALA A 424 -24.83 24.13 20.07
N ARG A 425 -24.03 25.18 20.27
CA ARG A 425 -23.63 25.67 21.61
C ARG A 425 -24.28 26.99 22.05
N SER A 426 -25.18 27.55 21.26
CA SER A 426 -25.97 28.72 21.68
C SER A 426 -27.38 28.66 21.13
N ASN A 427 -28.26 27.89 21.78
CA ASN A 427 -29.66 28.23 22.01
C ASN A 427 -30.36 27.06 22.70
N GLY A 428 -30.59 27.21 24.00
CA GLY A 428 -31.54 26.38 24.72
C GLY A 428 -32.94 26.78 24.30
N GLN A 429 -33.58 25.98 23.45
CA GLN A 429 -35.03 25.96 23.34
C GLN A 429 -35.52 24.58 22.92
N ALA A 430 -36.38 24.02 23.77
CA ALA A 430 -37.08 22.79 23.55
C ALA A 430 -38.08 22.94 22.39
N SER A 431 -38.06 22.02 21.43
CA SER A 431 -39.18 21.78 20.53
C SER A 431 -39.17 20.32 20.07
N GLY A 432 -40.31 19.67 20.20
CA GLY A 432 -40.51 18.25 19.91
C GLY A 432 -40.37 17.94 18.41
N GLY A 433 -39.71 16.83 18.11
CA GLY A 433 -39.56 16.30 16.77
C GLY A 433 -40.04 14.86 16.71
N GLY A 434 -41.09 14.61 15.92
CA GLY A 434 -41.70 13.30 15.73
C GLY A 434 -40.73 12.23 15.25
N LYS A 435 -40.97 11.00 15.72
CA LYS A 435 -40.32 9.77 15.23
C LYS A 435 -40.56 9.61 13.73
N ARG A 436 -39.63 10.08 12.88
CA ARG A 436 -39.52 9.59 11.50
C ARG A 436 -39.09 8.12 11.57
N ARG A 437 -40.04 7.21 11.27
CA ARG A 437 -39.76 5.79 11.02
C ARG A 437 -38.67 5.70 9.96
N ARG A 438 -37.47 5.24 10.35
CA ARG A 438 -36.42 4.82 9.41
C ARG A 438 -36.99 3.67 8.58
N LYS A 439 -37.23 3.91 7.29
CA LYS A 439 -37.48 2.83 6.32
C LYS A 439 -36.20 1.99 6.23
N THR A 440 -36.38 0.69 6.34
CA THR A 440 -35.37 -0.34 6.09
C THR A 440 -35.10 -0.46 4.59
N SER A 441 -33.83 -0.73 4.25
CA SER A 441 -33.26 -1.22 2.97
C SER A 441 -33.10 -0.23 1.79
N ASP A 442 -32.09 0.64 1.84
CA ASP A 442 -31.40 1.12 0.64
C ASP A 442 -30.02 0.44 0.59
N VAL A 443 -29.92 -0.65 -0.19
CA VAL A 443 -28.62 -1.22 -0.57
C VAL A 443 -27.98 -0.21 -1.52
N PRO A 444 -26.70 0.20 -1.33
CA PRO A 444 -26.06 1.11 -2.25
C PRO A 444 -26.14 0.56 -3.68
N VAL A 445 -26.64 1.36 -4.63
CA VAL A 445 -26.66 0.98 -6.05
C VAL A 445 -25.24 1.10 -6.58
N VAL A 446 -24.42 0.08 -6.32
CA VAL A 446 -23.05 -0.02 -6.84
C VAL A 446 -23.08 -0.48 -8.29
N HIS A 447 -22.18 0.06 -9.12
CA HIS A 447 -22.04 -0.40 -10.50
C HIS A 447 -21.65 -1.89 -10.57
N PRO A 448 -22.30 -2.73 -11.39
CA PRO A 448 -22.02 -4.17 -11.45
C PRO A 448 -20.55 -4.50 -11.78
N GLU A 449 -19.92 -3.69 -12.65
CA GLU A 449 -18.51 -3.88 -13.03
C GLU A 449 -17.54 -3.56 -11.88
N THR A 450 -17.93 -2.71 -10.92
CA THR A 450 -17.15 -2.44 -9.70
C THR A 450 -17.11 -3.68 -8.82
N VAL A 451 -18.26 -4.31 -8.59
CA VAL A 451 -18.35 -5.56 -7.83
C VAL A 451 -17.53 -6.64 -8.53
N LYS A 452 -17.72 -6.81 -9.85
CA LYS A 452 -16.96 -7.76 -10.66
C LYS A 452 -15.45 -7.53 -10.56
N THR A 453 -15.00 -6.29 -10.68
CA THR A 453 -13.57 -5.91 -10.61
C THR A 453 -12.99 -6.20 -9.24
N ALA A 454 -13.66 -5.79 -8.16
CA ALA A 454 -13.19 -6.03 -6.80
C ALA A 454 -13.13 -7.53 -6.45
N CYS A 455 -14.13 -8.30 -6.86
CA CYS A 455 -14.14 -9.76 -6.68
C CYS A 455 -13.08 -10.46 -7.53
N TYR A 456 -12.84 -10.00 -8.76
CA TYR A 456 -11.77 -10.53 -9.61
C TYR A 456 -10.41 -10.31 -8.95
N VAL A 457 -10.11 -9.09 -8.50
CA VAL A 457 -8.84 -8.78 -7.85
C VAL A 457 -8.67 -9.62 -6.59
N LYS A 458 -9.70 -9.73 -5.73
CA LYS A 458 -9.71 -10.64 -4.58
C LYS A 458 -9.35 -12.08 -5.01
N ASN A 459 -10.01 -12.61 -6.04
CA ASN A 459 -9.74 -13.96 -6.53
C ASN A 459 -8.28 -14.14 -6.97
N VAL A 460 -7.68 -13.17 -7.67
CA VAL A 460 -6.26 -13.25 -8.08
C VAL A 460 -5.34 -13.34 -6.86
N PHE A 461 -5.53 -12.51 -5.83
CA PHE A 461 -4.76 -12.60 -4.59
C PHE A 461 -4.95 -13.95 -3.88
N MET A 462 -6.19 -14.43 -3.78
CA MET A 462 -6.49 -15.71 -3.13
C MET A 462 -5.86 -16.89 -3.90
N LYS A 463 -5.81 -16.83 -5.24
CA LYS A 463 -5.11 -17.84 -6.05
C LYS A 463 -3.60 -17.83 -5.84
N ILE A 464 -2.99 -16.69 -5.50
CA ILE A 464 -1.58 -16.63 -5.06
C ILE A 464 -1.44 -17.31 -3.70
N ALA A 465 -2.33 -17.03 -2.76
CA ALA A 465 -2.30 -17.62 -1.42
C ALA A 465 -2.56 -19.14 -1.41
N GLU A 466 -3.43 -19.64 -2.29
CA GLU A 466 -3.73 -21.07 -2.46
C GLU A 466 -2.55 -21.88 -2.99
N ARG A 467 -1.57 -21.23 -3.65
CA ARG A 467 -0.38 -21.91 -4.17
C ARG A 467 0.53 -22.30 -3.02
N LYS A 468 0.36 -23.55 -2.55
CA LYS A 468 1.24 -24.17 -1.55
C LYS A 468 2.67 -24.22 -2.08
N ARG A 469 3.63 -23.89 -1.21
CA ARG A 469 5.03 -24.31 -1.38
C ARG A 469 5.04 -25.84 -1.32
N GLN A 470 5.32 -26.52 -2.43
CA GLN A 470 5.74 -27.92 -2.33
C GLN A 470 7.18 -27.89 -1.81
N SER A 471 7.38 -28.11 -0.51
CA SER A 471 8.71 -28.36 0.03
C SER A 471 9.07 -29.83 -0.19
N ASP A 472 10.34 -30.12 -0.48
CA ASP A 472 10.89 -31.49 -0.57
C ASP A 472 10.90 -32.22 0.79
N PHE A 473 10.49 -31.56 1.87
CA PHE A 473 10.49 -32.09 3.22
C PHE A 473 9.10 -32.59 3.63
N LYS A 474 9.08 -33.78 4.25
CA LYS A 474 7.90 -34.56 4.66
C LYS A 474 6.98 -33.92 5.71
N TYR A 475 7.17 -32.64 6.03
CA TYR A 475 6.41 -31.88 7.03
C TYR A 475 5.68 -30.73 6.33
N GLU A 476 4.35 -30.75 6.37
CA GLU A 476 3.49 -29.66 5.89
C GLU A 476 3.65 -28.44 6.81
N TYR A 477 4.52 -27.50 6.45
CA TYR A 477 4.82 -26.28 7.23
C TYR A 477 3.94 -25.07 6.87
N HIS A 478 2.63 -25.24 6.65
CA HIS A 478 1.77 -24.10 6.29
C HIS A 478 0.50 -24.04 7.13
N HIS A 479 0.63 -23.52 8.36
CA HIS A 479 -0.49 -23.18 9.24
C HIS A 479 -0.96 -21.72 9.10
N HIS A 480 -0.30 -20.91 8.24
CA HIS A 480 -0.74 -19.54 7.99
C HIS A 480 -1.88 -19.48 6.96
N THR A 481 -2.82 -18.55 7.16
CA THR A 481 -3.97 -18.39 6.27
C THR A 481 -4.02 -16.96 5.73
N CYS A 482 -4.72 -16.79 4.60
CA CYS A 482 -5.06 -15.49 4.08
C CYS A 482 -6.57 -15.26 4.21
N CYS A 483 -6.97 -14.19 4.90
CA CYS A 483 -8.37 -13.77 4.97
C CYS A 483 -8.51 -12.40 4.31
N CYS A 484 -9.58 -12.19 3.54
CA CYS A 484 -9.74 -10.98 2.73
C CYS A 484 -10.92 -10.13 3.21
N TYR A 485 -10.76 -8.80 3.18
CA TYR A 485 -11.77 -7.81 3.54
C TYR A 485 -11.77 -6.66 2.53
N TYR A 486 -12.95 -6.17 2.17
CA TYR A 486 -13.10 -4.95 1.37
C TYR A 486 -13.10 -3.72 2.29
N THR A 487 -12.27 -2.75 1.97
CA THR A 487 -12.05 -1.59 2.84
C THR A 487 -12.12 -0.26 2.11
N CYS A 488 -12.62 0.75 2.81
CA CYS A 488 -12.53 2.15 2.46
C CYS A 488 -11.83 2.84 3.64
N ALA A 489 -10.50 2.94 3.59
CA ALA A 489 -9.69 3.41 4.73
C ALA A 489 -10.06 4.82 5.20
N VAL A 490 -10.69 5.63 4.35
CA VAL A 490 -11.14 6.99 4.66
C VAL A 490 -12.56 7.05 5.23
N ASN A 491 -13.23 5.90 5.42
CA ASN A 491 -14.52 5.79 6.07
C ASN A 491 -14.36 5.06 7.42
N THR A 492 -14.57 5.78 8.52
CA THR A 492 -14.33 5.29 9.88
C THR A 492 -15.22 4.10 10.25
N ASP A 493 -16.46 4.07 9.80
CA ASP A 493 -17.41 3.00 10.14
C ASP A 493 -17.13 1.70 9.38
N ASN A 494 -16.73 1.80 8.10
CA ASN A 494 -16.22 0.65 7.36
C ASN A 494 -14.99 0.06 8.07
N VAL A 495 -14.01 0.90 8.46
CA VAL A 495 -12.80 0.43 9.13
C VAL A 495 -13.09 -0.19 10.49
N LYS A 496 -13.99 0.39 11.31
CA LYS A 496 -14.44 -0.22 12.57
C LYS A 496 -15.02 -1.62 12.35
N LYS A 497 -15.91 -1.78 11.37
CA LYS A 497 -16.52 -3.09 11.05
C LYS A 497 -15.46 -4.11 10.62
N VAL A 498 -14.52 -3.71 9.79
CA VAL A 498 -13.44 -4.58 9.30
C VAL A 498 -12.51 -4.99 10.43
N LEU A 499 -12.08 -4.04 11.27
CA LEU A 499 -11.20 -4.33 12.42
C LEU A 499 -11.88 -5.23 13.44
N GLU A 500 -13.17 -5.03 13.73
CA GLU A 500 -13.92 -5.92 14.62
C GLU A 500 -14.06 -7.32 14.00
N GLY A 501 -14.28 -7.43 12.69
CA GLY A 501 -14.31 -8.71 11.98
C GLY A 501 -12.96 -9.46 12.02
N CYS A 502 -11.85 -8.72 12.03
CA CYS A 502 -10.51 -9.30 12.14
C CYS A 502 -10.14 -9.70 13.58
N ARG A 503 -10.80 -9.13 14.58
CA ARG A 503 -10.38 -9.18 15.98
C ARG A 503 -10.26 -10.60 16.52
N THR A 504 -11.32 -11.40 16.40
CA THR A 504 -11.34 -12.79 16.89
C THR A 504 -10.23 -13.60 16.24
N PHE A 505 -10.08 -13.48 14.92
CA PHE A 505 -9.01 -14.16 14.19
C PHE A 505 -7.61 -13.79 14.70
N ILE A 506 -7.35 -12.50 14.94
CA ILE A 506 -6.05 -12.03 15.44
C ILE A 506 -5.77 -12.58 16.84
N ILE A 507 -6.76 -12.55 17.73
CA ILE A 507 -6.65 -13.04 19.10
C ILE A 507 -6.42 -14.55 19.09
N ASP A 508 -7.21 -15.31 18.33
CA ASP A 508 -7.07 -16.77 18.23
C ASP A 508 -5.68 -17.15 17.70
N LYS A 509 -5.20 -16.48 16.64
CA LYS A 509 -3.84 -16.70 16.11
C LYS A 509 -2.75 -16.37 17.13
N HIS A 510 -2.96 -15.35 17.96
CA HIS A 510 -2.04 -15.03 19.04
C HIS A 510 -2.00 -16.14 20.10
N LEU A 511 -3.16 -16.67 20.49
CA LEU A 511 -3.29 -17.74 21.49
C LEU A 511 -2.72 -19.08 20.98
N GLU A 512 -3.02 -19.45 19.73
CA GLU A 512 -2.46 -20.63 19.05
C GLU A 512 -0.92 -20.58 19.05
N ARG A 513 -0.33 -19.42 18.75
CA ARG A 513 1.13 -19.24 18.74
C ARG A 513 1.77 -19.54 20.10
N PHE A 514 1.07 -19.29 21.20
CA PHE A 514 1.54 -19.60 22.55
C PHE A 514 1.10 -20.98 23.06
N GLY A 515 0.45 -21.79 22.21
CA GLY A 515 -0.03 -23.14 22.55
C GLY A 515 -1.12 -23.14 23.61
N ILE A 516 -1.90 -22.06 23.69
CA ILE A 516 -3.04 -21.92 24.63
C ILE A 516 -4.31 -22.53 24.01
N LEU A 517 -4.48 -22.33 22.70
CA LEU A 517 -5.42 -23.05 21.84
C LEU A 517 -4.63 -24.09 21.04
#